data_AF-A0A927SUL7-F1
#
_entry.id   AF-A0A927SUL7-F1
#
_cell.length_a   1.000
_cell.length_b   1.000
_cell.length_c   1.000
_cell.angle_alpha   90.00
_cell.angle_beta   90.00
_cell.angle_gamma   90.00
#
_symmetry.space_group_name_H-M   'P 1'
#
loop_
_entity.id
_entity.type
_entity.pdbx_description
1 polymer ?
#
loop_
_entity_poly.entity_id
_entity_poly.type
_entity_poly.pdbx_seq_one_letter_code
_entity_poly.pdbx_strand_id
1 'polypeptide(L)'
;MKEFCKKLSQVLKTIFGYGIMIALFVGGLTFFGYVAALIIGGDTAAAICTFLYKTVIPVIIYLAVIMVLLGLVAMYLNGEVALTPEKKHAQKHEGEV
;
A
#
# COMPACT_ATOMS: atom_id res chain seq x y z
N MET A 1 23.06 -17.66 7.86
CA MET A 1 22.72 -16.22 7.73
C MET A 1 21.95 -15.89 6.45
N LYS A 2 22.41 -16.30 5.25
CA LYS A 2 21.74 -15.97 3.96
C LYS A 2 20.28 -16.47 3.85
N GLU A 3 19.97 -17.68 4.33
CA GLU A 3 18.61 -18.24 4.34
C GLU A 3 17.62 -17.41 5.17
N PHE A 4 18.06 -16.91 6.34
CA PHE A 4 17.20 -16.15 7.24
C PHE A 4 16.84 -14.77 6.68
N CYS A 5 17.81 -14.06 6.09
CA CYS A 5 17.55 -12.79 5.40
C CYS A 5 16.60 -12.96 4.20
N LYS A 6 16.71 -14.09 3.48
CA LYS A 6 15.86 -14.39 2.32
C LYS A 6 14.41 -14.64 2.73
N LYS A 7 14.20 -15.45 3.78
CA LYS A 7 12.86 -15.67 4.36
C LYS A 7 12.28 -14.40 4.96
N LEU A 8 13.08 -13.62 5.67
CA LEU A 8 12.66 -12.34 6.25
C LEU A 8 12.25 -11.35 5.17
N SER A 9 13.02 -11.22 4.09
CA SER A 9 12.67 -10.34 2.97
C SER A 9 11.40 -10.79 2.25
N GLN A 10 11.17 -12.09 2.10
CA GLN A 10 9.92 -12.61 1.52
C GLN A 10 8.69 -12.29 2.39
N VAL A 11 8.83 -12.37 3.72
CA VAL A 11 7.79 -11.96 4.67
C VAL A 11 7.56 -10.44 4.59
N LEU A 12 8.62 -9.64 4.60
CA LEU A 12 8.52 -8.18 4.50
C LEU A 12 7.90 -7.72 3.17
N LYS A 13 8.22 -8.36 2.05
CA LYS A 13 7.56 -8.11 0.75
C LYS A 13 6.07 -8.42 0.79
N THR A 14 5.70 -9.53 1.42
CA THR A 14 4.29 -9.93 1.55
C THR A 14 3.53 -8.92 2.41
N ILE A 15 4.10 -8.54 3.56
CA ILE A 15 3.52 -7.52 4.45
C ILE A 15 3.43 -6.17 3.74
N PHE A 16 4.44 -5.77 2.99
CA PHE A 16 4.45 -4.55 2.18
C PHE A 16 3.33 -4.58 1.13
N GLY A 17 3.20 -5.67 0.37
CA GLY A 17 2.17 -5.82 -0.66
C GLY A 17 0.75 -5.74 -0.09
N TYR A 18 0.47 -6.50 0.98
CA TYR A 18 -0.81 -6.42 1.67
C TYR A 18 -1.03 -5.06 2.34
N GLY A 19 0.01 -4.46 2.92
CA GLY A 19 -0.05 -3.14 3.55
C GLY A 19 -0.42 -2.04 2.56
N ILE A 20 0.19 -2.03 1.37
CA ILE A 20 -0.17 -1.09 0.30
C ILE A 20 -1.58 -1.36 -0.21
N MET A 21 -1.98 -2.62 -0.41
CA MET A 21 -3.35 -2.96 -0.81
C MET A 21 -4.38 -2.39 0.16
N ILE A 22 -4.18 -2.58 1.47
CA ILE A 22 -5.05 -2.02 2.50
C ILE A 22 -5.01 -0.49 2.47
N ALA A 23 -3.83 0.13 2.37
CA ALA A 23 -3.69 1.58 2.30
C ALA A 23 -4.44 2.18 1.10
N LEU A 24 -4.36 1.55 -0.06
CA LEU A 24 -5.10 1.94 -1.26
C LEU A 24 -6.61 1.74 -1.08
N PHE A 25 -7.04 0.64 -0.46
CA PHE A 25 -8.44 0.38 -0.20
C PHE A 25 -9.06 1.42 0.75
N VAL A 26 -8.39 1.71 1.86
CA VAL A 26 -8.85 2.73 2.82
C VAL A 26 -8.78 4.13 2.21
N GLY A 27 -7.72 4.43 1.44
CA GLY A 27 -7.64 5.66 0.66
C GLY A 27 -8.81 5.80 -0.32
N GLY A 28 -9.17 4.73 -1.03
CA GLY A 28 -10.37 4.68 -1.87
C GLY A 28 -11.66 4.86 -1.07
N LEU A 29 -11.73 4.33 0.16
CA LEU A 29 -12.89 4.53 1.04
C LEU A 29 -13.09 6.00 1.42
N THR A 30 -11.99 6.76 1.58
CA THR A 30 -12.10 8.20 1.86
C THR A 30 -12.78 8.98 0.74
N PHE A 31 -12.68 8.53 -0.51
CA PHE A 31 -13.40 9.13 -1.63
C PHE A 31 -14.92 9.09 -1.42
N PHE A 32 -15.47 7.95 -0.99
CA PHE A 32 -16.90 7.84 -0.69
C PHE A 32 -17.30 8.71 0.51
N GLY A 33 -16.41 8.89 1.48
CA GLY A 33 -16.61 9.83 2.59
C GLY A 33 -16.77 11.28 2.13
N TYR A 34 -15.95 11.72 1.16
CA TYR A 34 -16.09 13.03 0.54
C TYR A 34 -17.36 13.17 -0.30
N VAL A 35 -17.75 12.13 -1.06
CA VAL A 35 -19.01 12.14 -1.82
C VAL A 35 -20.22 12.23 -0.89
N ALA A 36 -20.23 11.49 0.22
CA ALA A 36 -21.28 11.59 1.22
C ALA A 36 -21.34 12.99 1.85
N ALA A 37 -20.19 13.59 2.16
CA ALA A 37 -20.12 14.96 2.66
C ALA A 37 -20.72 15.97 1.65
N LEU A 38 -20.45 15.81 0.35
CA LEU A 38 -21.02 16.66 -0.69
C LEU A 38 -22.55 16.59 -0.78
N ILE A 39 -23.13 15.40 -0.55
CA ILE A 39 -24.60 15.22 -0.57
C ILE A 39 -25.26 15.85 0.66
N ILE A 40 -24.64 15.74 1.84
CA ILE A 40 -25.18 16.28 3.09
C ILE A 40 -25.10 17.81 3.10
N GLY A 41 -23.96 18.38 2.68
CA GLY A 41 -23.73 19.82 2.70
C GLY A 41 -23.66 20.44 4.10
N GLY A 42 -23.50 21.77 4.14
CA GLY A 42 -23.50 22.57 5.37
C GLY A 42 -22.35 22.28 6.34
N ASP A 43 -22.56 22.60 7.61
CA ASP A 43 -21.54 22.46 8.67
C ASP A 43 -21.15 21.00 8.92
N THR A 44 -22.09 20.07 8.73
CA THR A 44 -21.84 18.63 8.86
C THR A 44 -20.87 18.12 7.79
N ALA A 45 -20.99 18.61 6.54
CA ALA A 45 -20.03 18.29 5.48
C ALA A 45 -18.62 18.83 5.82
N ALA A 46 -18.54 20.06 6.34
CA ALA A 46 -17.27 20.64 6.75
C ALA A 46 -16.59 19.82 7.85
N ALA A 47 -17.35 19.32 8.83
CA ALA A 47 -16.87 18.45 9.91
C ALA A 47 -16.34 17.10 9.38
N ILE A 48 -17.07 16.47 8.45
CA ILE A 48 -16.64 15.20 7.83
C ILE A 48 -15.35 15.42 7.02
N CYS A 49 -15.31 16.46 6.20
CA CYS A 49 -14.14 16.78 5.38
C CYS A 49 -12.90 17.09 6.23
N THR A 50 -13.07 17.85 7.32
CA THR A 50 -11.96 18.16 8.23
C THR A 50 -11.49 16.94 9.01
N PHE A 51 -12.40 16.06 9.45
CA PHE A 51 -12.03 14.81 10.10
C PHE A 51 -11.24 13.89 9.16
N LEU A 52 -11.72 13.73 7.93
CA LEU A 52 -11.07 12.87 6.94
C LEU A 52 -9.67 13.40 6.59
N TYR A 53 -9.55 14.72 6.39
CA TYR A 53 -8.29 15.37 6.05
C TYR A 53 -7.30 15.40 7.22
N LYS A 54 -7.73 15.71 8.45
CA LYS A 54 -6.83 15.88 9.61
C LYS A 54 -6.48 14.58 10.32
N THR A 55 -7.30 13.55 10.19
CA THR A 55 -7.10 12.31 10.94
C THR A 55 -6.86 11.13 10.01
N VAL A 56 -7.80 10.85 9.11
CA VAL A 56 -7.80 9.61 8.33
C VAL A 56 -6.68 9.60 7.29
N ILE A 57 -6.58 10.65 6.47
CA ILE A 57 -5.53 10.80 5.45
C ILE A 57 -4.11 10.71 6.06
N PRO A 58 -3.73 11.50 7.08
CA PRO A 58 -2.36 11.47 7.61
C PRO A 58 -2.02 10.13 8.28
N VAL A 59 -2.96 9.51 9.00
CA VAL A 59 -2.74 8.18 9.60
C VAL A 59 -2.44 7.16 8.52
N ILE A 60 -3.22 7.12 7.43
CA ILE A 60 -3.01 6.18 6.32
C ILE A 60 -1.67 6.44 5.64
N ILE A 61 -1.32 7.70 5.39
CA ILE A 61 -0.04 8.06 4.74
C ILE A 61 1.13 7.65 5.62
N TYR A 62 1.11 7.92 6.93
CA TYR A 62 2.19 7.50 7.82
C TYR A 62 2.35 5.98 7.87
N LEU A 63 1.25 5.24 7.91
CA LEU A 63 1.25 3.79 7.88
C LEU A 63 1.82 3.25 6.56
N ALA A 64 1.44 3.85 5.44
CA ALA A 64 1.96 3.52 4.11
C ALA A 64 3.46 3.81 4.00
N VAL A 65 3.93 4.95 4.51
CA VAL A 65 5.36 5.32 4.49
C VAL A 65 6.19 4.32 5.30
N ILE A 66 5.73 3.92 6.49
CA ILE A 66 6.42 2.92 7.32
C ILE A 66 6.49 1.58 6.59
N MET A 67 5.38 1.14 6.00
CA MET A 67 5.32 -0.09 5.19
C MET A 67 6.28 -0.03 4.00
N VAL A 68 6.32 1.09 3.28
CA VAL A 68 7.22 1.32 2.15
C VAL A 68 8.68 1.30 2.56
N LEU A 69 9.03 1.96 3.66
CA LEU A 69 10.40 1.92 4.18
C LEU A 69 10.83 0.49 4.53
N LEU A 70 9.96 -0.28 5.18
CA LEU A 70 10.24 -1.69 5.49
C LEU A 70 10.41 -2.53 4.22
N GLY A 71 9.54 -2.34 3.23
CA GLY A 71 9.65 -3.01 1.92
C GLY A 71 10.95 -2.64 1.19
N LEU A 72 11.36 -1.37 1.25
CA LEU A 72 12.58 -0.88 0.62
C LEU A 72 13.84 -1.47 1.28
N VAL A 73 13.87 -1.50 2.61
CA VAL A 73 14.96 -2.13 3.38
C VAL A 73 15.05 -3.62 3.05
N ALA A 74 13.92 -4.32 2.95
CA ALA A 74 13.88 -5.73 2.57
C ALA A 74 14.41 -5.99 1.16
N MET A 75 14.09 -5.12 0.20
CA MET A 75 14.57 -5.20 -1.18
C MET A 75 16.08 -4.94 -1.26
N TYR A 76 16.57 -3.92 -0.55
CA TYR A 76 18.00 -3.60 -0.51
C TYR A 76 18.84 -4.76 0.06
N LEU A 77 18.37 -5.38 1.14
CA LEU A 77 19.05 -6.54 1.75
C LEU A 77 19.05 -7.79 0.85
N ASN A 78 18.09 -7.92 -0.05
CA ASN A 78 18.04 -9.02 -1.03
C ASN A 78 18.81 -8.71 -2.33
N GLY A 79 19.36 -7.51 -2.49
CA GLY A 79 20.03 -7.08 -3.72
C GLY A 79 19.09 -6.95 -4.92
N GLU A 80 17.79 -6.85 -4.66
CA GLU A 80 16.78 -6.69 -5.70
C GLU A 80 16.53 -5.21 -5.97
N VAL A 81 16.43 -4.86 -7.25
CA VAL A 81 16.15 -3.49 -7.67
C VAL A 81 14.65 -3.24 -7.52
N ALA A 82 14.29 -2.22 -6.75
CA ALA A 82 12.89 -1.84 -6.52
C ALA A 82 12.13 -1.76 -7.85
N LEU A 83 10.97 -2.42 -7.91
CA LEU A 83 10.05 -2.43 -9.07
C LEU A 83 10.53 -3.20 -10.31
N THR A 84 11.55 -4.07 -10.21
CA THR A 84 11.82 -5.02 -11.31
C THR A 84 10.86 -6.20 -11.21
N PRO A 85 9.99 -6.46 -12.21
CA PRO A 85 9.20 -7.68 -12.23
C PRO A 85 10.15 -8.87 -12.21
N GLU A 86 10.01 -9.73 -11.20
CA GLU A 86 10.79 -10.95 -11.08
C GLU A 86 10.47 -11.81 -12.32
N LYS A 87 11.45 -11.99 -13.20
CA LYS A 87 11.30 -12.65 -14.51
C LYS A 87 10.95 -14.15 -14.43
N LYS A 88 10.37 -14.64 -13.32
CA LYS A 88 10.13 -16.06 -13.08
C LYS A 88 8.68 -16.54 -13.26
N HIS A 89 7.73 -15.64 -13.51
CA HIS A 89 6.33 -16.05 -13.76
C HIS A 89 5.69 -15.46 -15.03
N ALA A 90 6.46 -14.77 -15.88
CA ALA A 90 5.95 -14.19 -17.14
C ALA A 90 6.28 -15.01 -18.41
N GLN A 91 6.62 -16.31 -18.28
CA GLN A 91 6.96 -17.17 -19.42
C GLN A 91 6.35 -18.58 -19.31
N LYS A 92 5.06 -18.70 -18.95
CA LYS A 92 4.40 -20.02 -19.05
C LYS A 92 2.95 -20.04 -19.55
N HIS A 93 2.45 -18.97 -20.17
CA HIS A 93 1.09 -18.95 -20.73
C HIS A 93 0.94 -18.28 -22.11
N GLU A 94 2.01 -18.14 -22.90
CA GLU A 94 1.91 -17.61 -24.28
C GLU A 94 2.59 -18.54 -25.29
N GLY A 95 2.12 -19.78 -25.40
CA GLY A 95 2.69 -20.73 -26.35
C GLY A 95 1.97 -22.05 -26.58
N GLU A 96 0.68 -22.18 -26.28
CA GLU A 96 -0.12 -23.34 -26.71
C GLU A 96 -1.47 -22.87 -27.25
N VAL A 97 -1.49 -22.55 -28.55
CA VAL A 97 -2.54 -22.90 -29.52
C VAL A 97 -1.89 -23.11 -30.88
#